data_AF-A0A952M5S5-F1
#
_entry.id   AF-A0A952M5S5-F1
#
_cell.length_a   1.000
_cell.length_b   1.000
_cell.length_c   1.000
_cell.angle_alpha   90.00
_cell.angle_beta   90.00
_cell.angle_gamma   90.00
#
_symmetry.space_group_name_H-M   'P 1'
#
loop_
_entity.id
_entity.type
_entity.pdbx_description
1 polymer ?
#
loop_
_entity_poly.entity_id
_entity_poly.type
_entity_poly.pdbx_seq_one_letter_code
_entity_poly.pdbx_strand_id
1 'polypeptide(L)' 'MITTGIKVSHVLNGWKNVVFRDHGIENLADQRSNICEQCTHNLKNVCSVCGCPLVAKVRAVKATCPLQRW' A
#
# COMPACT_ATOMS: atom_id res chain seq x y z
N MET A 1 -9.91 15.84 15.76
CA MET A 1 -8.96 16.10 14.65
C MET A 1 -8.22 14.81 14.34
N ILE A 2 -8.65 14.06 13.31
CA ILE A 2 -7.89 12.91 12.80
C ILE A 2 -6.77 13.51 11.95
N THR A 3 -5.55 13.49 12.48
CA THR A 3 -4.39 14.10 11.83
C THR A 3 -4.05 13.37 10.53
N THR A 4 -4.40 14.05 9.44
CA THR A 4 -3.66 14.17 8.18
C THR A 4 -2.30 13.47 8.14
N GLY A 5 -2.11 12.61 7.15
CA GLY A 5 -0.76 12.17 6.79
C GLY A 5 -0.71 11.06 5.76
N ILE A 6 -1.15 11.32 4.53
CA ILE A 6 -0.45 10.68 3.40
C ILE A 6 0.98 11.22 3.49
N LYS A 7 1.87 10.48 4.17
CA LYS A 7 3.30 10.77 4.12
C LYS A 7 3.71 10.55 2.67
N VAL A 8 3.82 11.64 1.92
CA VAL A 8 4.20 11.66 0.50
C VAL A 8 5.44 10.80 0.25
N SER A 9 6.36 10.74 1.23
CA SER A 9 7.55 9.88 1.22
C SER A 9 7.28 8.37 1.15
N HIS A 10 6.15 7.87 1.66
CA HIS A 10 5.80 6.44 1.60
C HIS A 10 5.32 6.03 0.19
N VAL A 11 4.67 6.95 -0.52
CA VAL A 11 4.20 6.71 -1.89
C VAL A 11 5.39 6.63 -2.85
N LEU A 12 6.39 7.50 -2.70
CA LEU A 12 7.59 7.53 -3.56
C LEU A 12 8.40 6.22 -3.51
N ASN A 13 8.62 5.66 -2.32
CA ASN A 13 9.32 4.37 -2.18
C ASN A 13 8.52 3.20 -2.77
N GLY A 14 7.18 3.24 -2.63
CA GLY A 14 6.30 2.24 -3.24
C GLY A 14 6.43 2.21 -4.77
N TRP A 15 6.42 3.39 -5.41
CA TRP A 15 6.61 3.50 -6.86
C TRP A 15 8.02 3.13 -7.32
N LYS A 16 9.06 3.47 -6.55
CA LYS A 16 10.43 2.98 -6.81
C LYS A 16 10.45 1.46 -6.90
N ASN A 17 9.78 0.79 -5.97
CA ASN A 17 9.73 -0.67 -5.92
C ASN A 17 8.84 -1.29 -7.02
N VAL A 18 7.93 -0.52 -7.63
CA VAL A 18 7.21 -0.95 -8.84
C VAL A 18 8.17 -0.99 -10.04
N VAL A 19 9.09 -0.03 -10.14
CA VAL A 19 10.07 0.08 -11.23
C VAL A 19 11.23 -0.89 -11.04
N PHE A 20 11.78 -0.95 -9.83
CA PHE A 20 12.91 -1.81 -9.47
C PHE A 20 12.40 -3.01 -8.68
N ARG A 21 12.26 -4.14 -9.36
CA ARG A 21 11.76 -5.38 -8.76
C ARG A 21 12.79 -5.97 -7.80
N ASP A 22 12.33 -6.28 -6.60
CA ASP A 22 13.08 -6.98 -5.56
C ASP A 22 12.21 -8.14 -5.03
N HIS A 23 12.78 -9.34 -4.93
CA HIS A 23 12.03 -10.53 -4.54
C HIS A 23 11.41 -10.44 -3.14
N GLY A 24 12.11 -9.82 -2.19
CA GLY A 24 11.60 -9.61 -0.83
C GLY A 24 10.44 -8.61 -0.81
N ILE A 25 10.54 -7.56 -1.63
CA ILE A 25 9.46 -6.58 -1.77
C ILE A 25 8.24 -7.16 -2.48
N GLU A 26 8.41 -7.99 -3.52
CA GLU A 26 7.28 -8.64 -4.18
C GLU A 26 6.57 -9.63 -3.24
N ASN A 27 7.30 -10.41 -2.44
CA ASN A 27 6.69 -11.27 -1.43
C ASN A 27 5.90 -10.47 -0.37
N LEU A 28 6.45 -9.33 0.09
CA LEU A 28 5.74 -8.40 0.98
C LEU A 28 4.48 -7.83 0.32
N ALA A 29 4.59 -7.47 -0.96
CA ALA A 29 3.50 -6.92 -1.75
C ALA A 29 2.36 -7.93 -1.91
N ASP A 30 2.68 -9.19 -2.21
CA ASP A 30 1.71 -10.28 -2.37
C ASP A 30 0.97 -10.57 -1.06
N GLN A 31 1.69 -10.65 0.06
CA GLN A 31 1.08 -10.84 1.38
C GLN A 31 0.06 -9.73 1.70
N ARG A 32 0.43 -8.47 1.43
CA ARG A 32 -0.43 -7.32 1.69
C ARG A 32 -1.55 -7.18 0.66
N SER A 33 -1.32 -7.54 -0.61
CA SER A 33 -2.34 -7.47 -1.66
C SER A 33 -3.43 -8.51 -1.45
N ASN A 34 -3.09 -9.73 -1.04
CA ASN A 34 -4.07 -10.78 -0.70
C ASN A 34 -5.08 -10.31 0.37
N ILE A 35 -4.61 -9.54 1.35
CA ILE A 35 -5.47 -8.92 2.38
C ILE A 35 -6.35 -7.82 1.78
N CYS A 36 -5.82 -7.07 0.81
CA CYS A 36 -6.52 -5.97 0.15
C CYS A 36 -7.52 -6.46 -0.92
N GLU A 37 -7.34 -7.64 -1.52
CA GLU A 37 -8.27 -8.26 -2.47
C GLU A 37 -9.62 -8.55 -1.82
N GLN A 38 -9.62 -8.97 -0.56
CA GLN A 38 -10.82 -9.24 0.22
C GLN A 38 -11.35 -8.00 0.96
N CYS A 39 -10.71 -6.84 0.78
CA CYS A 39 -11.05 -5.63 1.50
C CYS A 39 -12.19 -4.87 0.79
N THR A 40 -13.28 -4.60 1.50
CA THR A 40 -14.42 -3.79 1.02
C THR A 40 -14.04 -2.36 0.61
N HIS A 41 -12.88 -1.88 1.03
CA HIS A 41 -12.33 -0.58 0.68
C HIS A 41 -11.37 -0.61 -0.51
N ASN A 42 -11.17 -1.76 -1.16
CA ASN A 42 -10.43 -1.84 -2.42
C ASN A 42 -11.38 -1.50 -3.57
N LEU A 43 -11.30 -0.25 -4.04
CA LEU A 43 -12.07 0.23 -5.17
C LEU A 43 -11.15 0.32 -6.39
N LYS A 44 -11.21 -0.68 -7.27
CA LYS A 44 -10.42 -0.74 -8.51
C LYS A 44 -8.91 -0.55 -8.27
N ASN A 45 -8.33 -1.30 -7.33
CA ASN A 45 -6.92 -1.22 -6.94
C ASN A 45 -6.51 0.10 -6.26
N VAL A 46 -7.47 0.85 -5.72
CA VAL A 46 -7.24 2.05 -4.90
C VAL A 46 -7.93 1.86 -3.56
N CYS A 47 -7.21 2.13 -2.46
CA CYS A 47 -7.80 2.06 -1.13
C CYS A 47 -8.70 3.28 -0.89
N SER A 48 -9.99 3.08 -0.63
CA SER A 48 -10.95 4.17 -0.39
C SER A 48 -10.75 4.90 0.94
N VAL A 49 -10.00 4.31 1.89
CA VAL A 49 -9.75 4.92 3.20
C VAL A 49 -8.58 5.90 3.16
N CYS A 50 -7.49 5.55 2.47
CA CYS A 50 -6.28 6.39 2.41
C CYS A 50 -6.00 6.98 1.01
N GLY A 51 -6.76 6.62 -0.01
CA GLY A 51 -6.61 7.11 -1.40
C GLY A 51 -5.39 6.56 -2.16
N CYS A 52 -4.60 5.66 -1.59
CA CYS A 52 -3.38 5.19 -2.23
C CYS A 52 -3.66 4.08 -3.26
N PRO A 53 -3.00 4.12 -4.44
CA PRO A 53 -2.94 2.98 -5.35
C PRO A 53 -2.29 1.78 -4.65
N LEU A 54 -2.99 0.64 -4.64
CA LEU A 54 -2.53 -0.56 -3.94
C LEU A 54 -1.22 -1.09 -4.52
N VAL A 55 -1.02 -0.98 -5.84
CA VAL A 55 0.21 -1.38 -6.54
C VAL A 55 1.47 -0.80 -5.89
N ALA A 56 1.44 0.48 -5.49
CA ALA A 56 2.56 1.13 -4.82
C ALA A 56 2.49 0.96 -3.31
N LYS A 57 1.29 1.03 -2.72
CA LYS A 57 1.11 0.99 -1.26
C LYS A 57 1.61 -0.32 -0.65
N VAL A 58 1.28 -1.46 -1.27
CA VAL A 58 1.66 -2.77 -0.73
C VAL A 58 3.18 -3.00 -0.78
N ARG A 59 3.85 -2.40 -1.78
CA ARG A 59 5.31 -2.40 -1.96
C ARG A 59 6.05 -1.37 -1.08
N ALA A 60 5.34 -0.45 -0.44
CA ALA A 60 5.94 0.57 0.41
C ALA A 60 6.25 -0.03 1.80
N VAL A 61 7.52 -0.34 2.07
CA VAL A 61 7.97 -0.99 3.32
C VAL A 61 7.48 -0.25 4.58
N LYS A 62 7.59 1.08 4.58
CA LYS A 62 7.19 1.95 5.72
C LYS A 62 5.71 2.34 5.73
N ALA A 63 4.92 1.90 4.75
CA ALA A 63 3.49 2.14 4.75
C ALA A 63 2.78 1.21 5.74
N THR A 64 1.62 1.66 6.22
CA THR A 64 0.74 0.91 7.11
C THR A 64 -0.69 0.93 6.59
N CYS A 65 -1.48 -0.08 6.97
CA CYS A 65 -2.91 -0.05 6.74
C CYS A 65 -3.61 0.87 7.76
N PRO A 66 -4.44 1.85 7.36
CA PRO A 66 -5.20 2.68 8.30
C PRO A 66 -6.22 1.87 9.12
N LEU A 67 -6.57 0.67 8.66
CA LEU A 67 -7.44 -0.29 9.37
C LEU A 67 -6.64 -1.34 10.14
N GLN A 68 -5.30 -1.22 10.20
CA GLN A 68 -4.37 -2.15 10.85
C GLN A 68 -4.54 -3.62 10.45
N ARG A 69 -4.93 -3.88 9.19
CA ARG A 69 -5.02 -5.24 8.64
C ARG A 69 -3.67 -5.82 8.19
N TRP A 70 -2.65 -4.97 8.07
CA TRP A 70 -1.24 -5.28 7.79
C TRP A 70 -0.36 -4.07 8.13
#